data_AF-A0A4R4II64-F1
#
_entry.id   AF-A0A4R4II64-F1
#
_cell.length_a   1.000
_cell.length_b   1.000
_cell.length_c   1.000
_cell.angle_alpha   90.00
_cell.angle_beta   90.00
_cell.angle_gamma   90.00
#
_symmetry.space_group_name_H-M   'P 1'
#
loop_
_entity.id
_entity.type
_entity.pdbx_description
1 polymer ?
#
loop_
_entity_poly.entity_id
_entity_poly.type
_entity_poly.pdbx_seq_one_letter_code
_entity_poly.pdbx_strand_id
1 'polypeptide(L)'
;MVNAYADAKQAALREQIKQATTEEEKTVLYDEIYKLQYQRRFLETVINIVSADPAAAITQGTLQLAATAMREETLANSRKSPGMVIDANGTVINNVSYDSGAFDGVKLGGVRLDTDAICGKDNHRCRRDGDNKLIADDNGNYVFTGSDKYPTYDSFERDLKASKDIHGPTGGFQPVKGAWYFPFNKVVPYGSGSFSDTLVEAFAGTHDLLGGQIWGWYGDDGNTAVDRTKSQKLASSVTTVIAIPVAAPFALSDLISSDVIQVLVGLGGLP
;
A
#
# COMPACT_ATOMS: atom_id res chain seq x y z
N MET A 1 21.70 -10.78 -14.99
CA MET A 1 20.90 -11.54 -15.98
C MET A 1 19.54 -11.97 -15.39
N VAL A 2 19.51 -12.61 -14.21
CA VAL A 2 18.26 -12.99 -13.52
C VAL A 2 17.36 -11.78 -13.19
N ASN A 3 17.92 -10.72 -12.60
CA ASN A 3 17.16 -9.52 -12.24
C ASN A 3 16.53 -8.84 -13.46
N ALA A 4 17.32 -8.57 -14.51
CA ALA A 4 16.81 -7.97 -15.74
C ALA A 4 15.70 -8.81 -16.42
N TYR A 5 15.78 -10.14 -16.35
CA TYR A 5 14.73 -11.02 -16.87
C TYR A 5 13.45 -10.95 -16.01
N ALA A 6 13.59 -10.98 -14.69
CA ALA A 6 12.47 -10.85 -13.76
C ALA A 6 11.78 -9.49 -13.93
N ASP A 7 12.55 -8.40 -13.98
CA ASP A 7 12.04 -7.04 -14.14
C ASP A 7 11.25 -6.88 -15.44
N ALA A 8 11.77 -7.41 -16.56
CA ALA A 8 11.09 -7.36 -17.86
C ALA A 8 9.76 -8.14 -17.84
N LYS A 9 9.74 -9.32 -17.20
CA LYS A 9 8.52 -10.10 -17.07
C LYS A 9 7.50 -9.46 -16.14
N GLN A 10 7.92 -8.93 -14.99
CA GLN A 10 7.05 -8.20 -14.07
C GLN A 10 6.46 -6.95 -14.75
N ALA A 11 7.27 -6.21 -15.53
CA ALA A 11 6.76 -5.09 -16.33
C ALA A 11 5.69 -5.54 -17.33
N ALA A 12 5.92 -6.63 -18.08
CA ALA A 12 4.94 -7.16 -19.02
C ALA A 12 3.63 -7.64 -18.35
N LEU A 13 3.73 -8.24 -17.17
CA LEU A 13 2.55 -8.66 -16.39
C LEU A 13 1.77 -7.46 -15.84
N ARG A 14 2.46 -6.41 -15.37
CA ARG A 14 1.80 -5.15 -14.94
C ARG A 14 1.03 -4.49 -16.08
N GLU A 15 1.56 -4.51 -17.30
CA GLU A 15 0.83 -4.00 -18.46
C GLU A 15 -0.40 -4.86 -18.82
N GLN A 16 -0.34 -6.18 -18.64
CA GLN A 16 -1.52 -7.05 -18.78
C GLN A 16 -2.57 -6.78 -17.70
N ILE A 17 -2.15 -6.51 -16.45
CA ILE A 17 -3.07 -6.17 -15.34
C ILE A 17 -3.87 -4.91 -15.66
N LYS A 18 -3.22 -3.90 -16.26
CA LYS A 18 -3.91 -2.66 -16.69
C LYS A 18 -4.94 -2.90 -17.80
N GLN A 19 -4.78 -3.96 -18.58
CA GLN A 19 -5.68 -4.34 -19.67
C GLN A 19 -6.77 -5.34 -19.22
N ALA A 20 -6.57 -6.02 -18.09
CA ALA A 20 -7.50 -6.99 -17.55
C ALA A 20 -8.81 -6.33 -17.13
N THR A 21 -9.92 -6.98 -17.44
CA THR A 21 -11.27 -6.43 -17.22
C THR A 21 -11.98 -7.03 -16.02
N THR A 22 -11.47 -8.14 -15.49
CA THR A 22 -12.03 -8.83 -14.33
C THR A 22 -11.01 -8.98 -13.20
N GLU A 23 -11.50 -9.10 -11.96
CA GLU A 23 -10.62 -9.33 -10.81
C GLU A 23 -10.05 -10.76 -10.81
N GLU A 24 -10.72 -11.73 -11.44
CA GLU A 24 -10.20 -13.09 -11.64
C GLU A 24 -8.97 -13.08 -12.55
N GLU A 25 -9.02 -12.35 -13.67
CA GLU A 25 -7.88 -12.18 -14.59
C GLU A 25 -6.70 -11.52 -13.87
N LYS A 26 -6.96 -10.41 -13.16
CA LYS A 26 -5.93 -9.73 -12.37
C LYS A 26 -5.32 -10.63 -11.31
N THR A 27 -6.12 -11.48 -10.66
CA THR A 27 -5.62 -12.42 -9.64
C THR A 27 -4.59 -13.36 -10.23
N VAL A 28 -4.88 -13.98 -11.38
CA VAL A 28 -3.93 -14.88 -12.05
C VAL A 28 -2.64 -14.15 -12.40
N LEU A 29 -2.73 -12.91 -12.89
CA LEU A 29 -1.56 -12.11 -13.24
C LEU A 29 -0.74 -11.70 -12.02
N TYR A 30 -1.38 -11.33 -10.91
CA TYR A 30 -0.68 -11.07 -9.65
C TYR A 30 -0.01 -12.35 -9.11
N ASP A 31 -0.68 -13.50 -9.13
CA ASP A 31 -0.09 -14.78 -8.70
C ASP A 31 1.19 -15.09 -9.50
N GLU A 32 1.21 -14.80 -10.81
CA GLU A 32 2.41 -14.93 -11.63
C GLU A 32 3.53 -13.95 -11.24
N ILE A 33 3.18 -12.69 -10.94
CA ILE A 33 4.14 -11.69 -10.45
C ILE A 33 4.76 -12.15 -9.11
N TYR A 34 3.94 -12.60 -8.16
CA TYR A 34 4.40 -13.04 -6.85
C TYR A 34 5.22 -14.32 -6.94
N LYS A 35 4.80 -15.29 -7.74
CA LYS A 35 5.61 -16.49 -8.03
C LYS A 35 6.98 -16.13 -8.59
N LEU A 36 7.05 -15.19 -9.53
CA LEU A 36 8.31 -14.70 -10.09
C LEU A 36 9.16 -13.97 -9.03
N GLN A 37 8.52 -13.20 -8.15
CA GLN A 37 9.20 -12.51 -7.05
C GLN A 37 9.79 -13.50 -6.03
N TYR A 38 9.04 -14.53 -5.62
CA TYR A 38 9.56 -15.59 -4.76
C TYR A 38 10.74 -16.32 -5.39
N GLN A 39 10.65 -16.66 -6.68
CA GLN A 39 11.76 -17.28 -7.41
C GLN A 39 13.00 -16.38 -7.45
N ARG A 40 12.82 -15.07 -7.67
CA ARG A 40 13.90 -14.07 -7.62
C ARG A 40 14.56 -14.04 -6.24
N ARG A 41 13.78 -13.84 -5.17
CA ARG A 41 14.30 -13.76 -3.80
C ARG A 41 15.00 -15.04 -3.36
N PHE A 42 14.47 -16.20 -3.75
CA PHE A 42 15.12 -17.48 -3.52
C PHE A 42 16.49 -17.58 -4.22
N LEU A 43 16.57 -17.21 -5.51
CA LEU A 43 17.83 -17.21 -6.24
C LEU A 43 18.86 -16.22 -5.69
N GLU A 44 18.42 -15.00 -5.31
CA GLU A 44 19.27 -14.00 -4.64
C GLU A 44 19.82 -14.56 -3.31
N THR A 45 18.99 -15.29 -2.55
CA THR A 45 19.41 -15.96 -1.31
C THR A 45 20.50 -17.02 -1.57
N VAL A 46 20.31 -17.87 -2.60
CA VAL A 46 21.30 -18.90 -2.95
C VAL A 46 22.63 -18.28 -3.39
N ILE A 47 22.61 -17.22 -4.19
CA ILE A 47 23.82 -16.50 -4.62
C ILE A 47 24.56 -15.96 -3.40
N ASN A 48 23.86 -15.33 -2.45
CA ASN A 48 24.44 -14.76 -1.24
C ASN A 48 25.11 -15.82 -0.34
N ILE A 49 24.50 -16.99 -0.20
CA ILE A 49 25.07 -18.12 0.56
C ILE A 49 26.35 -18.62 -0.12
N VAL A 50 26.35 -18.75 -1.45
CA VAL A 50 27.52 -19.23 -2.22
C VAL A 50 28.66 -18.21 -2.21
N SER A 51 28.37 -16.92 -2.05
CA SER A 51 29.38 -15.86 -1.84
C SER A 51 29.98 -15.77 -0.43
N ALA A 52 29.63 -16.71 0.47
CA ALA A 52 30.27 -16.99 1.76
C ALA A 52 30.06 -15.99 2.93
N ASP A 53 28.83 -15.95 3.48
CA ASP A 53 28.60 -15.57 4.89
C ASP A 53 27.71 -16.61 5.62
N PRO A 54 28.29 -17.50 6.44
CA PRO A 54 27.57 -18.54 7.15
C PRO A 54 27.06 -18.16 8.56
N ALA A 55 27.19 -16.91 9.03
CA ALA A 55 27.00 -16.58 10.46
C ALA A 55 25.77 -15.70 10.83
N ALA A 56 24.82 -15.45 9.92
CA ALA A 56 23.64 -14.63 10.24
C ALA A 56 22.41 -15.46 10.67
N ALA A 57 22.03 -15.36 11.96
CA ALA A 57 20.69 -15.70 12.41
C ALA A 57 19.68 -14.78 11.69
N ILE A 58 18.72 -15.40 11.00
CA ILE A 58 17.84 -14.81 9.96
C ILE A 58 18.65 -14.20 8.80
N THR A 59 18.77 -14.97 7.72
CA THR A 59 19.36 -14.47 6.47
C THR A 59 18.47 -13.36 5.87
N GLN A 60 19.08 -12.37 5.21
CA GLN A 60 18.36 -11.32 4.48
C GLN A 60 17.27 -11.90 3.55
N GLY A 61 17.55 -13.04 2.92
CA GLY A 61 16.60 -13.76 2.07
C GLY A 61 15.33 -14.18 2.80
N THR A 62 15.43 -14.63 4.05
CA THR A 62 14.26 -14.97 4.88
C THR A 62 13.39 -13.74 5.14
N LEU A 63 14.00 -12.58 5.44
CA LEU A 63 13.27 -11.32 5.63
C LEU A 63 12.60 -10.87 4.34
N GLN A 64 13.27 -10.96 3.20
CA GLN A 64 12.69 -10.59 1.89
C GLN A 64 11.51 -11.50 1.51
N LEU A 65 11.62 -12.81 1.75
CA LEU A 65 10.52 -13.76 1.50
C LEU A 65 9.33 -13.46 2.40
N ALA A 66 9.56 -13.21 3.69
CA ALA A 66 8.50 -12.81 4.61
C ALA A 66 7.86 -11.47 4.20
N ALA A 67 8.66 -10.47 3.82
CA ALA A 67 8.17 -9.18 3.32
C ALA A 67 7.30 -9.35 2.07
N THR A 68 7.71 -10.23 1.15
CA THR A 68 6.97 -10.56 -0.07
C THR A 68 5.60 -11.18 0.28
N ALA A 69 5.57 -12.15 1.19
CA ALA A 69 4.33 -12.79 1.64
C ALA A 69 3.38 -11.82 2.36
N MET A 70 3.91 -10.96 3.23
CA MET A 70 3.09 -9.95 3.91
C MET A 70 2.54 -8.92 2.92
N ARG A 71 3.33 -8.55 1.90
CA ARG A 71 2.86 -7.67 0.82
C ARG A 71 1.78 -8.33 -0.04
N GLU A 72 1.91 -9.62 -0.33
CA GLU A 72 0.88 -10.41 -1.04
C GLU A 72 -0.45 -10.39 -0.30
N GLU A 73 -0.41 -10.67 1.01
CA GLU A 73 -1.59 -10.65 1.87
C GLU A 73 -2.21 -9.25 1.95
N THR A 74 -1.39 -8.21 2.11
CA THR A 74 -1.86 -6.82 2.09
C THR A 74 -2.51 -6.46 0.76
N LEU A 75 -1.91 -6.84 -0.38
CA LEU A 75 -2.49 -6.60 -1.70
C LEU A 75 -3.84 -7.31 -1.83
N ALA A 76 -3.90 -8.60 -1.49
CA ALA A 76 -5.13 -9.39 -1.55
C ALA A 76 -6.24 -8.76 -0.69
N ASN A 77 -5.89 -8.22 0.48
CA ASN A 77 -6.84 -7.51 1.33
C ASN A 77 -7.25 -6.15 0.75
N SER A 78 -6.30 -5.34 0.24
CA SER A 78 -6.58 -4.06 -0.40
C SER A 78 -7.47 -4.20 -1.64
N ARG A 79 -7.32 -5.27 -2.42
CA ARG A 79 -8.16 -5.55 -3.60
C ARG A 79 -9.63 -5.82 -3.29
N LYS A 80 -9.98 -6.10 -2.04
CA LYS A 80 -11.39 -6.21 -1.60
C LYS A 80 -12.10 -4.86 -1.56
N SER A 81 -11.34 -3.76 -1.57
CA SER A 81 -11.82 -2.38 -1.44
C SER A 81 -12.85 -2.06 -2.51
N PRO A 82 -14.13 -1.80 -2.15
CA PRO A 82 -15.08 -1.23 -3.07
C PRO A 82 -14.58 0.14 -3.51
N GLY A 83 -14.89 0.49 -4.76
CA GLY A 83 -14.57 1.80 -5.28
C GLY A 83 -15.40 2.90 -4.64
N MET A 84 -14.91 4.13 -4.80
CA MET A 84 -15.64 5.35 -4.54
C MET A 84 -15.64 6.22 -5.78
N VAL A 85 -16.83 6.49 -6.31
CA VAL A 85 -17.03 7.49 -7.36
C VAL A 85 -16.87 8.88 -6.75
N ILE A 86 -15.88 9.64 -7.20
CA ILE A 86 -15.50 10.93 -6.62
C ILE A 86 -15.88 12.16 -7.45
N ASP A 87 -16.34 11.96 -8.69
CA ASP A 87 -16.77 13.02 -9.58
C ASP A 87 -17.91 12.60 -10.51
N ALA A 88 -18.45 13.58 -11.25
CA ALA A 88 -19.52 13.36 -12.23
C ALA A 88 -19.07 12.62 -13.50
N ASN A 89 -17.76 12.48 -13.73
CA ASN A 89 -17.21 11.73 -14.86
C ASN A 89 -17.17 10.22 -14.55
N GLY A 90 -17.46 9.82 -13.31
CA GLY A 90 -17.39 8.43 -12.88
C GLY A 90 -15.98 8.01 -12.49
N THR A 91 -15.09 8.93 -12.13
CA THR A 91 -13.76 8.56 -11.62
C THR A 91 -13.92 7.76 -10.33
N VAL A 92 -13.40 6.53 -10.33
CA VAL A 92 -13.45 5.62 -9.17
C VAL A 92 -12.07 5.53 -8.53
N ILE A 93 -12.03 5.62 -7.20
CA ILE A 93 -10.83 5.37 -6.39
C ILE A 93 -11.07 4.25 -5.37
N ASN A 94 -10.07 3.43 -5.12
CA ASN A 94 -10.02 2.37 -4.12
C ASN A 94 -8.58 2.13 -3.66
N ASN A 95 -8.37 1.23 -2.70
CA ASN A 95 -7.05 0.97 -2.10
C ASN A 95 -5.93 0.55 -3.09
N VAL A 96 -6.27 0.24 -4.35
CA VAL A 96 -5.31 -0.20 -5.38
C VAL A 96 -5.38 0.65 -6.66
N SER A 97 -5.97 1.84 -6.60
CA SER A 97 -6.17 2.70 -7.79
C SER A 97 -4.93 3.46 -8.24
N TYR A 98 -3.89 3.56 -7.41
CA TYR A 98 -2.68 4.30 -7.76
C TYR A 98 -1.49 3.37 -8.04
N ASP A 99 -0.78 3.67 -9.13
CA ASP A 99 0.41 2.94 -9.53
C ASP A 99 1.61 3.25 -8.63
N SER A 100 2.48 2.25 -8.45
CA SER A 100 3.76 2.38 -7.76
C SER A 100 4.90 1.73 -8.55
N GLY A 101 6.14 2.09 -8.22
CA GLY A 101 7.35 1.45 -8.71
C GLY A 101 7.62 0.08 -8.08
N ALA A 102 6.80 -0.35 -7.11
CA ALA A 102 6.85 -1.69 -6.56
C ALA A 102 6.75 -2.78 -7.64
N PHE A 103 7.23 -3.99 -7.33
CA PHE A 103 7.31 -5.08 -8.31
C PHE A 103 5.93 -5.54 -8.82
N ASP A 104 4.89 -5.40 -8.00
CA ASP A 104 3.48 -5.64 -8.35
C ASP A 104 2.80 -4.42 -9.00
N GLY A 105 3.45 -3.26 -9.00
CA GLY A 105 2.95 -2.03 -9.61
C GLY A 105 1.91 -1.30 -8.78
N VAL A 106 1.56 -1.76 -7.58
CA VAL A 106 0.47 -1.20 -6.78
C VAL A 106 1.02 -0.38 -5.62
N LYS A 107 0.45 0.81 -5.41
CA LYS A 107 0.74 1.60 -4.22
C LYS A 107 -0.02 1.04 -3.02
N LEU A 108 0.69 0.42 -2.09
CA LEU A 108 0.12 -0.08 -0.83
C LEU A 108 0.53 0.79 0.36
N GLY A 109 1.50 1.68 0.19
CA GLY A 109 1.88 2.65 1.19
C GLY A 109 0.82 3.74 1.35
N GLY A 110 0.46 4.05 2.58
CA GLY A 110 -0.51 5.09 2.92
C GLY A 110 -1.72 4.56 3.68
N VAL A 111 -2.67 5.45 3.96
CA VAL A 111 -3.91 5.10 4.64
C VAL A 111 -4.90 4.50 3.63
N ARG A 112 -5.58 3.43 4.04
CA ARG A 112 -6.67 2.81 3.28
C ARG A 112 -7.90 3.70 3.26
N LEU A 113 -8.74 3.55 2.24
CA LEU A 113 -10.03 4.24 2.13
C LEU A 113 -10.83 4.12 3.43
N ASP A 114 -11.20 5.27 3.99
CA ASP A 114 -11.98 5.39 5.24
C ASP A 114 -13.27 6.13 4.91
N THR A 115 -14.37 5.38 4.78
CA THR A 115 -15.67 5.92 4.41
C THR A 115 -16.23 6.85 5.49
N ASP A 116 -15.95 6.63 6.77
CA ASP A 116 -16.40 7.55 7.83
C ASP A 116 -15.70 8.91 7.71
N ALA A 117 -14.41 8.89 7.38
CA ALA A 117 -13.63 10.11 7.16
C ALA A 117 -14.10 10.83 5.89
N ILE A 118 -14.35 10.11 4.80
CA ILE A 118 -14.72 10.71 3.50
C ILE A 118 -16.20 11.11 3.48
N CYS A 119 -17.12 10.25 3.89
CA CYS A 119 -18.57 10.49 3.85
C CYS A 119 -19.09 11.26 5.08
N GLY A 120 -18.33 11.27 6.18
CA GLY A 120 -18.76 11.79 7.47
C GLY A 120 -19.49 10.71 8.29
N LYS A 121 -19.56 10.88 9.61
CA LYS A 121 -20.12 9.87 10.53
C LYS A 121 -21.58 9.48 10.25
N ASP A 122 -22.35 10.41 9.69
CA ASP A 122 -23.75 10.22 9.28
C ASP A 122 -23.88 10.02 7.75
N ASN A 123 -22.76 9.81 7.06
CA ASN A 123 -22.66 9.60 5.63
C ASN A 123 -23.17 10.77 4.75
N HIS A 124 -23.29 11.99 5.29
CA HIS A 124 -23.91 13.13 4.58
C HIS A 124 -23.21 13.59 3.31
N ARG A 125 -21.93 13.23 3.10
CA ARG A 125 -21.21 13.57 1.86
C ARG A 125 -21.32 12.50 0.77
N CYS A 126 -22.00 11.39 1.05
CA CYS A 126 -22.12 10.26 0.14
C CYS A 126 -23.58 9.87 -0.04
N ARG A 127 -23.85 9.11 -1.11
CA ARG A 127 -25.18 8.58 -1.37
C ARG A 127 -25.57 7.60 -0.26
N ARG A 128 -26.73 7.85 0.35
CA ARG A 128 -27.24 7.12 1.51
C ARG A 128 -28.74 6.87 1.41
N ASP A 129 -29.23 5.89 2.15
CA ASP A 129 -30.66 5.60 2.31
C ASP A 129 -31.31 6.47 3.40
N GLY A 130 -32.60 6.22 3.66
CA GLY A 130 -33.36 6.94 4.71
C GLY A 130 -32.85 6.70 6.13
N ASP A 131 -32.07 5.64 6.36
CA ASP A 131 -31.47 5.27 7.64
C ASP A 131 -29.99 5.74 7.73
N ASN A 132 -29.55 6.58 6.80
CA ASN A 132 -28.18 7.06 6.64
C ASN A 132 -27.13 5.98 6.33
N LYS A 133 -27.51 4.81 5.82
CA LYS A 133 -26.56 3.79 5.36
C LYS A 133 -26.11 4.08 3.94
N LEU A 134 -24.84 3.85 3.63
CA LEU A 134 -24.29 4.05 2.29
C LEU A 134 -24.97 3.15 1.26
N ILE A 135 -25.29 3.70 0.10
CA ILE A 135 -25.84 2.97 -1.04
C ILE A 135 -24.80 2.91 -2.17
N ALA A 136 -24.32 1.71 -2.45
CA ALA A 136 -23.44 1.43 -3.57
C ALA A 136 -24.15 1.60 -4.93
N ASP A 137 -23.39 1.86 -6.00
CA ASP A 137 -23.90 1.87 -7.37
C ASP A 137 -24.04 0.44 -7.92
N ASP A 138 -24.47 0.32 -9.18
CA ASP A 138 -24.67 -0.97 -9.84
C ASP A 138 -23.36 -1.77 -9.97
N ASN A 139 -22.21 -1.12 -9.82
CA ASN A 139 -20.88 -1.72 -9.84
C ASN A 139 -20.34 -1.99 -8.42
N GLY A 140 -21.13 -1.74 -7.37
CA GLY A 140 -20.72 -1.92 -5.98
C GLY A 140 -19.88 -0.78 -5.39
N ASN A 141 -19.75 0.35 -6.07
CA ASN A 141 -18.98 1.50 -5.61
C ASN A 141 -19.81 2.45 -4.75
N TYR A 142 -19.23 3.00 -3.69
CA TYR A 142 -19.80 4.14 -2.99
C TYR A 142 -19.76 5.39 -3.88
N VAL A 143 -20.66 6.35 -3.64
CA VAL A 143 -20.75 7.57 -4.46
C VAL A 143 -20.66 8.79 -3.57
N PHE A 144 -19.62 9.60 -3.78
CA PHE A 144 -19.49 10.90 -3.14
C PHE A 144 -20.46 11.88 -3.80
N THR A 145 -21.39 12.43 -3.02
CA THR A 145 -22.40 13.39 -3.48
C THR A 145 -22.13 14.82 -3.00
N GLY A 146 -21.16 15.00 -2.10
CA GLY A 146 -20.80 16.29 -1.53
C GLY A 146 -21.76 16.77 -0.44
N SER A 147 -21.43 17.94 0.13
CA SER A 147 -22.23 18.68 1.10
C SER A 147 -22.09 20.18 0.91
N ASP A 148 -22.87 20.99 1.65
CA ASP A 148 -22.80 22.46 1.58
C ASP A 148 -21.38 23.01 1.74
N LYS A 149 -20.60 22.41 2.65
CA LYS A 149 -19.21 22.81 2.89
C LYS A 149 -18.23 22.23 1.87
N TYR A 150 -18.49 21.00 1.41
CA TYR A 150 -17.63 20.26 0.50
C TYR A 150 -18.44 19.72 -0.68
N PRO A 151 -18.80 20.57 -1.66
CA PRO A 151 -19.66 20.17 -2.77
C PRO A 151 -19.00 19.17 -3.73
N THR A 152 -17.67 19.03 -3.68
CA THR A 152 -16.88 18.10 -4.49
C THR A 152 -15.86 17.36 -3.64
N TYR A 153 -15.43 16.18 -4.09
CA TYR A 153 -14.38 15.42 -3.41
C TYR A 153 -13.09 16.25 -3.28
N ASP A 154 -12.67 16.91 -4.35
CA ASP A 154 -11.53 17.84 -4.35
C ASP A 154 -11.62 18.91 -3.26
N SER A 155 -12.80 19.48 -3.04
CA SER A 155 -12.99 20.51 -2.01
C SER A 155 -12.83 19.96 -0.59
N PHE A 156 -13.20 18.69 -0.37
CA PHE A 156 -12.95 17.98 0.89
C PHE A 156 -11.47 17.64 1.04
N GLU A 157 -10.84 17.07 0.01
CA GLU A 157 -9.45 16.61 0.06
C GLU A 157 -8.47 17.77 0.32
N ARG A 158 -8.70 18.93 -0.32
CA ARG A 158 -7.87 20.15 -0.13
C ARG A 158 -7.95 20.73 1.28
N ASP A 159 -9.02 20.48 2.03
CA ASP A 159 -9.09 20.87 3.44
C ASP A 159 -8.37 19.83 4.30
N LEU A 160 -7.05 19.97 4.40
CA LEU A 160 -6.17 19.05 5.16
C LEU A 160 -6.56 18.88 6.63
N LYS A 161 -7.34 19.81 7.21
CA LYS A 161 -7.85 19.65 8.57
C LYS A 161 -9.02 18.65 8.61
N ALA A 162 -9.84 18.63 7.56
CA ALA A 162 -10.96 17.73 7.41
C ALA A 162 -10.55 16.36 6.84
N SER A 163 -9.60 16.33 5.90
CA SER A 163 -9.10 15.11 5.26
C SER A 163 -7.91 14.45 6.00
N LYS A 164 -7.47 14.99 7.14
CA LYS A 164 -6.31 14.45 7.89
C LYS A 164 -6.39 12.95 8.19
N ASP A 165 -7.60 12.43 8.40
CA ASP A 165 -7.80 11.04 8.82
C ASP A 165 -7.56 10.05 7.66
N ILE A 166 -7.55 10.53 6.40
CA ILE A 166 -7.23 9.72 5.21
C ILE A 166 -5.79 9.91 4.71
N HIS A 167 -4.99 10.75 5.38
CA HIS A 167 -3.61 11.04 4.95
C HIS A 167 -2.59 10.64 6.01
N GLY A 168 -1.87 9.56 5.72
CA GLY A 168 -0.73 9.11 6.51
C GLY A 168 0.52 9.98 6.26
N PRO A 169 1.45 10.04 7.23
CA PRO A 169 2.61 10.96 7.19
C PRO A 169 3.60 10.68 6.05
N THR A 170 3.73 9.42 5.60
CA THR A 170 4.77 8.99 4.65
C THR A 170 4.20 8.46 3.34
N GLY A 171 3.01 7.85 3.38
CA GLY A 171 2.31 7.28 2.22
C GLY A 171 1.11 8.09 1.74
N GLY A 172 0.68 9.09 2.50
CA GLY A 172 -0.56 9.81 2.24
C GLY A 172 -1.75 8.86 2.23
N PHE A 173 -2.47 8.87 1.11
CA PHE A 173 -3.69 8.10 0.89
C PHE A 173 -3.42 7.06 -0.22
N GLN A 174 -3.72 5.77 0.03
CA GLN A 174 -3.42 4.68 -0.91
C GLN A 174 -3.97 4.92 -2.33
N PRO A 175 -5.24 5.34 -2.50
CA PRO A 175 -5.86 5.46 -3.82
C PRO A 175 -5.31 6.56 -4.73
N VAL A 176 -4.44 7.43 -4.21
CA VAL A 176 -3.92 8.60 -4.93
C VAL A 176 -2.40 8.72 -4.79
N LYS A 177 -1.86 9.74 -5.46
CA LYS A 177 -0.42 10.03 -5.48
C LYS A 177 0.17 10.13 -4.08
N GLY A 178 1.30 9.46 -3.87
CA GLY A 178 2.01 9.46 -2.60
C GLY A 178 2.56 10.83 -2.25
N ALA A 179 2.57 11.14 -0.95
CA ALA A 179 3.14 12.37 -0.43
C ALA A 179 3.62 12.23 1.01
N TRP A 180 4.61 13.05 1.36
CA TRP A 180 5.02 13.28 2.74
C TRP A 180 4.19 14.41 3.34
N TYR A 181 3.54 14.14 4.48
CA TYR A 181 2.73 15.11 5.22
C TYR A 181 3.52 15.54 6.47
N PHE A 182 4.06 16.76 6.41
CA PHE A 182 4.87 17.34 7.47
C PHE A 182 4.07 18.30 8.35
N PRO A 183 4.59 18.67 9.54
CA PRO A 183 4.02 19.74 10.35
C PRO A 183 3.81 21.04 9.55
N PHE A 184 2.87 21.87 10.00
CA PHE A 184 2.49 23.15 9.38
C PHE A 184 1.88 23.02 7.97
N ASN A 185 1.12 21.94 7.73
CA ASN A 185 0.39 21.69 6.47
C ASN A 185 1.28 21.65 5.23
N LYS A 186 2.56 21.28 5.39
CA LYS A 186 3.47 21.13 4.26
C LYS A 186 3.34 19.72 3.69
N VAL A 187 2.91 19.63 2.43
CA VAL A 187 2.77 18.37 1.69
C VAL A 187 3.81 18.33 0.58
N VAL A 188 4.59 17.25 0.50
CA VAL A 188 5.59 17.04 -0.56
C VAL A 188 5.22 15.78 -1.33
N PRO A 189 4.60 15.90 -2.52
CA PRO A 189 4.21 14.76 -3.33
C PRO A 189 5.43 14.09 -3.95
N TYR A 190 5.36 12.78 -4.14
CA TYR A 190 6.34 11.99 -4.88
C TYR A 190 5.66 11.11 -5.93
N GLY A 191 6.40 10.76 -6.97
CA GLY A 191 5.89 9.95 -8.07
C GLY A 191 6.17 8.47 -7.87
N SER A 192 5.38 7.63 -8.53
CA SER A 192 5.66 6.21 -8.74
C SER A 192 7.10 6.01 -9.26
N GLY A 193 7.82 5.05 -8.70
CA GLY A 193 9.21 4.72 -9.04
C GLY A 193 10.27 5.69 -8.51
N SER A 194 9.88 6.75 -7.79
CA SER A 194 10.85 7.62 -7.12
C SER A 194 11.43 6.95 -5.87
N PHE A 195 12.56 7.47 -5.37
CA PHE A 195 13.16 6.97 -4.13
C PHE A 195 12.19 6.97 -2.94
N SER A 196 11.35 8.01 -2.81
CA SER A 196 10.34 8.06 -1.74
C SER A 196 9.28 6.98 -1.90
N ASP A 197 8.83 6.71 -3.13
CA ASP A 197 7.89 5.64 -3.43
C ASP A 197 8.51 4.27 -3.08
N THR A 198 9.71 3.98 -3.57
CA THR A 198 10.43 2.73 -3.25
C THR A 198 10.61 2.54 -1.74
N LEU A 199 11.04 3.60 -1.03
CA LEU A 199 11.22 3.55 0.42
C LEU A 199 9.91 3.23 1.15
N VAL A 200 8.81 3.91 0.80
CA VAL A 200 7.52 3.73 1.48
C VAL A 200 6.93 2.36 1.17
N GLU A 201 7.05 1.88 -0.07
CA GLU A 201 6.52 0.58 -0.47
C GLU A 201 7.27 -0.61 0.12
N ALA A 202 8.57 -0.46 0.42
CA ALA A 202 9.34 -1.47 1.14
C ALA A 202 8.77 -1.73 2.55
N PHE A 203 8.13 -0.73 3.15
CA PHE A 203 7.41 -0.90 4.42
C PHE A 203 5.98 -1.38 4.23
N ALA A 204 5.33 -1.04 3.11
CA ALA A 204 3.89 -1.08 2.95
C ALA A 204 3.25 -2.41 3.37
N GLY A 205 3.70 -3.55 2.84
CA GLY A 205 3.12 -4.86 3.19
C GLY A 205 3.26 -5.20 4.67
N THR A 206 4.50 -5.24 5.16
CA THR A 206 4.79 -5.59 6.56
C THR A 206 4.14 -4.63 7.56
N HIS A 207 4.22 -3.32 7.31
CA HIS A 207 3.68 -2.29 8.20
C HIS A 207 2.15 -2.33 8.22
N ASP A 208 1.50 -2.46 7.06
CA ASP A 208 0.05 -2.53 6.96
C ASP A 208 -0.51 -3.81 7.60
N LEU A 209 0.12 -4.96 7.33
CA LEU A 209 -0.30 -6.23 7.94
C LEU A 209 -0.17 -6.18 9.46
N LEU A 210 1.01 -5.83 9.98
CA LEU A 210 1.31 -5.89 11.42
C LEU A 210 0.70 -4.72 12.21
N GLY A 211 0.52 -3.57 11.58
CA GLY A 211 -0.05 -2.38 12.21
C GLY A 211 -1.57 -2.27 12.07
N GLY A 212 -2.15 -2.85 11.01
CA GLY A 212 -3.55 -2.71 10.65
C GLY A 212 -4.31 -4.03 10.66
N GLN A 213 -3.97 -4.89 9.71
CA GLN A 213 -4.80 -6.04 9.33
C GLN A 213 -4.92 -7.09 10.44
N ILE A 214 -3.83 -7.49 11.09
CA ILE A 214 -3.89 -8.52 12.15
C ILE A 214 -4.71 -8.10 13.38
N TRP A 215 -4.95 -6.80 13.53
CA TRP A 215 -5.70 -6.22 14.64
C TRP A 215 -7.17 -5.99 14.29
N GLY A 216 -7.60 -6.27 13.06
CA GLY A 216 -8.97 -6.03 12.61
C GLY A 216 -9.31 -4.54 12.45
N TRP A 217 -8.33 -3.70 12.11
CA TRP A 217 -8.57 -2.29 11.81
C TRP A 217 -9.10 -2.04 10.40
N TYR A 218 -9.21 -3.11 9.60
CA TYR A 218 -9.83 -3.11 8.28
C TYR A 218 -11.12 -3.93 8.30
N GLY A 219 -12.13 -3.47 7.55
CA GLY A 219 -13.36 -4.21 7.33
C GLY A 219 -13.15 -5.43 6.43
N ASP A 220 -14.20 -6.24 6.28
CA ASP A 220 -14.19 -7.39 5.37
C ASP A 220 -14.00 -6.98 3.90
N ASP A 221 -14.36 -5.73 3.60
CA ASP A 221 -14.16 -5.06 2.32
C ASP A 221 -12.74 -4.48 2.16
N GLY A 222 -11.83 -4.70 3.11
CA GLY A 222 -10.45 -4.23 3.05
C GLY A 222 -10.26 -2.72 3.24
N ASN A 223 -11.34 -1.95 3.41
CA ASN A 223 -11.27 -0.54 3.78
C ASN A 223 -10.97 -0.38 5.27
N THR A 224 -10.62 0.82 5.68
CA THR A 224 -10.55 1.17 7.10
C THR A 224 -11.89 0.90 7.78
N ALA A 225 -11.87 0.15 8.89
CA ALA A 225 -13.09 -0.22 9.60
C ALA A 225 -13.90 1.02 10.01
N VAL A 226 -15.20 0.94 9.78
CA VAL A 226 -16.20 1.98 10.10
C VAL A 226 -16.57 1.96 11.58
N ASP A 227 -17.17 3.06 12.05
CA ASP A 227 -17.71 3.25 13.39
C ASP A 227 -16.70 3.02 14.53
N ARG A 228 -15.39 3.17 14.24
CA ARG A 228 -14.33 3.05 15.24
C ARG A 228 -14.51 4.08 16.35
N THR A 229 -14.69 3.57 17.57
CA THR A 229 -14.70 4.36 18.81
C THR A 229 -13.37 5.11 19.00
N LYS A 230 -13.36 6.12 19.88
CA LYS A 230 -12.14 6.88 20.19
C LYS A 230 -11.00 5.98 20.69
N SER A 231 -11.32 4.97 21.50
CA SER A 231 -10.34 4.00 22.00
C SER A 231 -9.80 3.11 20.89
N GLN A 232 -10.64 2.64 19.96
CA GLN A 232 -10.20 1.89 18.79
C GLN A 232 -9.32 2.73 17.86
N LYS A 233 -9.67 4.01 17.62
CA LYS A 233 -8.80 4.92 16.86
C LYS A 233 -7.44 5.08 17.53
N LEU A 234 -7.40 5.29 18.84
CA LEU A 234 -6.13 5.36 19.59
C LEU A 234 -5.32 4.05 19.50
N ALA A 235 -5.97 2.90 19.69
CA ALA A 235 -5.31 1.59 19.59
C ALA A 235 -4.74 1.36 18.17
N SER A 236 -5.47 1.74 17.13
CA SER A 236 -5.01 1.67 15.74
C SER A 236 -3.80 2.57 15.48
N SER A 237 -3.79 3.79 16.03
CA SER A 237 -2.60 4.66 15.95
C SER A 237 -1.38 4.05 16.65
N VAL A 238 -1.56 3.46 17.83
CA VAL A 238 -0.46 2.86 18.60
C VAL A 238 0.14 1.66 17.88
N THR A 239 -0.70 0.75 17.41
CA THR A 239 -0.27 -0.46 16.67
C THR A 239 0.44 -0.09 15.37
N THR A 240 -0.06 0.91 14.64
CA THR A 240 0.60 1.48 13.45
C THR A 240 2.01 2.01 13.79
N VAL A 241 2.15 2.80 14.85
CA VAL A 241 3.47 3.36 15.24
C VAL A 241 4.46 2.26 15.66
N ILE A 242 4.01 1.25 16.39
CA ILE A 242 4.84 0.11 16.82
C ILE A 242 5.26 -0.73 15.60
N ALA A 243 4.42 -0.83 14.57
CA ALA A 243 4.74 -1.61 13.38
C ALA A 243 5.92 -1.02 12.58
N ILE A 244 6.23 0.28 12.70
CA ILE A 244 7.36 0.91 11.98
C ILE A 244 8.70 0.25 12.32
N PRO A 245 9.18 0.23 13.59
CA PRO A 245 10.45 -0.41 13.92
C PRO A 245 10.43 -1.92 13.68
N VAL A 246 9.27 -2.57 13.74
CA VAL A 246 9.13 -4.02 13.46
C VAL A 246 9.23 -4.32 11.96
N ALA A 247 8.70 -3.43 11.11
CA ALA A 247 8.77 -3.55 9.65
C ALA A 247 10.13 -3.14 9.09
N ALA A 248 10.91 -2.33 9.82
CA ALA A 248 12.18 -1.79 9.34
C ALA A 248 13.20 -2.86 8.88
N PRO A 249 13.44 -3.99 9.60
CA PRO A 249 14.34 -5.04 9.12
C PRO A 249 13.89 -5.66 7.78
N PHE A 250 12.58 -5.84 7.59
CA PHE A 250 12.00 -6.36 6.35
C PHE A 250 12.16 -5.36 5.21
N ALA A 251 11.83 -4.09 5.44
CA ALA A 251 11.98 -3.05 4.45
C ALA A 251 13.45 -2.82 4.04
N LEU A 252 14.36 -2.82 5.01
CA LEU A 252 15.80 -2.71 4.74
C LEU A 252 16.31 -3.91 3.93
N SER A 253 15.81 -5.12 4.19
CA SER A 253 16.17 -6.29 3.41
C SER A 253 15.74 -6.16 1.95
N ASP A 254 14.64 -5.43 1.66
CA ASP A 254 14.11 -5.20 0.33
C ASP A 254 14.86 -4.07 -0.42
N LEU A 255 15.23 -3.00 0.30
CA LEU A 255 15.91 -1.81 -0.23
C LEU A 255 17.39 -2.02 -0.52
N ILE A 256 18.06 -2.84 0.29
CA ILE A 256 19.49 -3.09 0.16
C ILE A 256 19.66 -4.29 -0.77
N SER A 257 20.08 -4.07 -2.01
CA SER A 257 20.42 -5.19 -2.90
C SER A 257 21.67 -5.92 -2.39
N SER A 258 21.79 -7.20 -2.74
CA SER A 258 23.04 -7.97 -2.57
C SER A 258 24.23 -7.23 -3.16
N ASP A 259 24.03 -6.52 -4.28
CA ASP A 259 25.07 -5.79 -4.98
C ASP A 259 25.55 -4.57 -4.18
N VAL A 260 24.66 -3.88 -3.47
CA VAL A 260 25.03 -2.78 -2.56
C VAL A 260 25.80 -3.31 -1.35
N ILE A 261 25.43 -4.48 -0.81
CA ILE A 261 26.20 -5.15 0.26
C ILE A 261 27.56 -5.59 -0.28
N GLN A 262 27.64 -6.19 -1.46
CA GLN A 262 28.91 -6.59 -2.08
C GLN A 262 29.82 -5.40 -2.36
N VAL A 263 29.26 -4.26 -2.79
CA VAL A 263 30.01 -3.01 -2.96
C VAL A 263 30.47 -2.47 -1.60
N LEU A 264 29.64 -2.52 -0.55
CA LEU A 264 30.03 -2.08 0.80
C LEU A 264 31.10 -2.99 1.43
N VAL A 265 31.02 -4.31 1.22
CA VAL A 265 32.02 -5.29 1.66
C VAL A 265 33.31 -5.18 0.82
N GLY A 266 33.19 -4.93 -0.49
CA GLY A 266 34.32 -4.75 -1.39
C GLY A 266 35.04 -3.41 -1.23
N LEU A 267 34.35 -2.35 -0.82
CA LEU A 267 34.94 -1.05 -0.45
C LEU A 267 35.37 -0.99 1.02
N GLY A 268 34.74 -1.79 1.89
CA GLY A 268 35.02 -1.92 3.31
C GLY A 268 36.15 -2.87 3.65
N GLY A 269 37.01 -3.23 2.68
CA GLY A 269 38.25 -3.94 2.92
C GLY A 269 39.14 -3.19 3.91
N LEU A 270 38.96 -3.47 5.20
CA LEU A 270 40.06 -3.53 6.15
C LEU A 270 40.64 -4.95 6.07
N PRO A 271 41.98 -5.07 6.13
CA PRO A 271 42.71 -6.32 5.85
C PRO A 271 42.25 -7.52 6.70
#